data_AF-A0A061NNP7-F1
#
_entry.id   AF-A0A061NNP7-F1
#
_cell.length_a   1.000
_cell.length_b   1.000
_cell.length_c   1.000
_cell.angle_alpha   90.00
_cell.angle_beta   90.00
_cell.angle_gamma   90.00
#
_symmetry.space_group_name_H-M   'P 1'
#
loop_
_entity.id
_entity.type
_entity.pdbx_description
1 polymer ?
#
loop_
_entity_poly.entity_id
_entity_poly.type
_entity_poly.pdbx_seq_one_letter_code
_entity_poly.pdbx_strand_id
1 'polypeptide(L)'
;MWTSAFKVLFTNRLLTLFADALLFFALLKEVEQRVSDPTLFVWFYVAYYVPVLFLSLPIGAWMESKQLKRVIRFSNVARAVCLLLIVFLLPILPLLYVLIFLAVLSVLDLFFLPASQSFLPRIVPEQHRPRANSWFQMAITTVRIIAQVFAGISIMLNVPVTYLLVVAMICLAVAGG
;
A
#
# COMPACT_ATOMS: atom_id res chain seq x y z
N MET A 1 -17.20 -15.77 -16.81
CA MET A 1 -17.73 -14.86 -15.76
C MET A 1 -16.75 -13.75 -15.38
N TRP A 2 -15.44 -14.01 -15.28
CA TRP A 2 -14.44 -12.97 -14.99
C TRP A 2 -13.45 -12.79 -16.14
N THR A 3 -13.31 -11.58 -16.67
CA THR A 3 -12.34 -11.26 -17.73
C THR A 3 -10.91 -11.32 -17.19
N SER A 4 -9.93 -11.58 -18.06
CA SER A 4 -8.51 -11.56 -17.66
C SER A 4 -8.10 -10.21 -17.06
N ALA A 5 -8.70 -9.11 -17.55
CA ALA A 5 -8.48 -7.77 -17.00
C ALA A 5 -8.97 -7.63 -15.55
N PHE A 6 -10.13 -8.20 -15.20
CA PHE A 6 -10.61 -8.22 -13.81
C PHE A 6 -9.66 -8.99 -12.91
N LYS A 7 -9.21 -10.18 -13.35
CA LYS A 7 -8.29 -11.01 -12.55
C LYS A 7 -6.97 -10.30 -12.27
N VAL A 8 -6.38 -9.64 -13.27
CA VAL A 8 -5.13 -8.87 -13.09
C VAL A 8 -5.33 -7.72 -12.10
N LEU A 9 -6.38 -6.90 -12.26
CA LEU A 9 -6.67 -5.81 -11.34
C LEU A 9 -6.87 -6.32 -9.91
N PHE A 10 -7.63 -7.41 -9.77
CA PHE A 10 -7.92 -8.04 -8.50
C PHE A 10 -6.65 -8.52 -7.81
N THR A 11 -5.83 -9.32 -8.49
CA THR A 11 -4.56 -9.82 -7.95
C THR A 11 -3.62 -8.68 -7.58
N ASN A 12 -3.50 -7.64 -8.43
CA ASN A 12 -2.67 -6.48 -8.13
C ASN A 12 -3.15 -5.76 -6.87
N ARG A 13 -4.47 -5.58 -6.69
CA ARG A 13 -5.01 -4.96 -5.49
C ARG A 13 -4.70 -5.78 -4.23
N LEU A 14 -4.88 -7.10 -4.29
CA LEU A 14 -4.58 -7.97 -3.15
C LEU A 14 -3.11 -7.92 -2.77
N LEU A 15 -2.19 -7.96 -3.74
CA LEU A 15 -0.76 -7.82 -3.50
C LEU A 15 -0.39 -6.46 -2.91
N THR A 16 -0.94 -5.36 -3.45
CA THR A 16 -0.69 -4.03 -2.88
C THR A 16 -1.20 -3.92 -1.44
N LEU A 17 -2.39 -4.43 -1.13
CA LEU A 17 -2.93 -4.41 0.23
C LEU A 17 -2.08 -5.21 1.21
N PHE A 18 -1.53 -6.33 0.76
CA PHE A 18 -0.62 -7.14 1.56
C PHE A 18 0.67 -6.37 1.84
N ALA A 19 1.25 -5.75 0.82
CA ALA A 19 2.42 -4.90 0.96
C ALA A 19 2.18 -3.70 1.89
N ASP A 20 1.03 -3.04 1.78
CA ASP A 20 0.65 -1.89 2.61
C ASP A 20 0.65 -2.26 4.10
N ALA A 21 0.05 -3.40 4.44
CA ALA A 21 0.02 -3.89 5.81
C ALA A 21 1.43 -4.20 6.32
N LEU A 22 2.23 -4.95 5.56
CA LEU A 22 3.61 -5.26 5.95
C LEU A 22 4.43 -4.00 6.15
N LEU A 23 4.39 -3.06 5.21
CA LEU A 23 5.08 -1.78 5.26
C LEU A 23 4.70 -0.99 6.50
N PHE A 24 3.39 -0.83 6.75
CA PHE A 24 2.89 -0.05 7.88
C PHE A 24 3.39 -0.62 9.21
N PHE A 25 3.19 -1.91 9.44
CA PHE A 25 3.57 -2.56 10.70
C PHE A 25 5.08 -2.69 10.86
N ALA A 26 5.82 -2.95 9.78
CA ALA A 26 7.28 -3.03 9.82
C ALA A 26 7.91 -1.67 10.17
N LEU A 27 7.47 -0.58 9.55
CA LEU A 27 7.99 0.77 9.85
C LEU A 27 7.53 1.26 11.23
N LEU A 28 6.34 0.87 11.68
CA LEU A 28 5.89 1.15 13.05
C LEU A 28 6.79 0.46 14.07
N LYS A 29 7.15 -0.82 13.83
CA LYS A 29 8.09 -1.56 14.68
C LYS A 29 9.49 -0.98 14.67
N GLU A 30 9.96 -0.49 13.52
CA GLU A 30 11.25 0.19 13.41
C GLU A 30 11.33 1.43 14.32
N VAL A 31 10.25 2.22 14.37
CA VAL A 31 10.17 3.41 15.25
C VAL A 31 10.24 2.98 16.71
N GLU A 32 9.47 1.96 17.09
CA GLU A 32 9.47 1.39 18.45
C GLU A 32 10.85 0.88 18.88
N GLN A 33 11.59 0.22 17.97
CA GLN A 33 12.90 -0.35 18.27
C GLN A 33 13.99 0.70 18.50
N ARG A 34 13.86 1.88 17.89
CA ARG A 34 14.89 2.93 17.97
C ARG A 34 14.71 3.88 19.12
N VAL A 35 13.48 4.12 19.55
CA VAL A 35 13.19 5.17 20.54
C VAL A 35 12.06 4.73 21.47
N SER A 36 12.24 4.93 22.76
CA SER A 36 11.24 4.60 23.80
C SER A 36 10.20 5.70 24.03
N ASP A 37 10.31 6.84 23.35
CA ASP A 37 9.40 7.98 23.49
C ASP A 37 8.07 7.72 22.77
N PRO A 38 6.94 7.66 23.50
CA PRO A 38 5.64 7.38 22.91
C PRO A 38 5.14 8.48 21.96
N THR A 39 5.67 9.71 22.03
CA THR A 39 5.25 10.81 21.14
C THR A 39 5.60 10.54 19.67
N LEU A 40 6.61 9.70 19.40
CA LEU A 40 7.00 9.34 18.04
C LEU A 40 5.95 8.48 17.33
N PHE A 41 5.13 7.73 18.08
CA PHE A 41 3.97 7.07 17.48
C PHE A 41 2.99 8.09 16.92
N VAL A 42 2.73 9.19 17.63
CA VAL A 42 1.87 10.27 17.15
C VAL A 42 2.43 10.82 15.84
N TRP A 43 3.73 11.13 15.79
CA TRP A 43 4.38 11.62 14.57
C TRP A 43 4.38 10.60 13.43
N PHE A 44 4.49 9.30 13.72
CA PHE A 44 4.33 8.24 12.73
C PHE A 44 2.93 8.26 12.09
N TYR A 45 1.88 8.30 12.92
CA TYR A 45 0.50 8.38 12.45
C TYR A 45 0.22 9.67 11.68
N VAL A 46 0.79 10.80 12.13
CA VAL A 46 0.73 12.09 11.43
C VAL A 46 1.39 11.97 10.05
N ALA A 47 2.62 11.47 9.97
CA ALA A 47 3.35 11.30 8.72
C ALA A 47 2.62 10.37 7.75
N TYR A 48 1.94 9.33 8.25
CA TYR A 48 1.18 8.41 7.41
C TYR A 48 -0.13 9.02 6.89
N TYR A 49 -0.96 9.57 7.77
CA TYR A 49 -2.35 9.95 7.44
C TYR A 49 -2.53 11.40 7.00
N VAL A 50 -1.74 12.36 7.53
CA VAL A 50 -1.94 13.78 7.23
C VAL A 50 -1.67 14.12 5.76
N PRO A 51 -0.57 13.66 5.13
CA PRO A 51 -0.34 13.90 3.71
C PRO A 51 -1.47 13.34 2.85
N VAL A 52 -1.96 12.14 3.19
CA VAL A 52 -3.06 11.47 2.52
C VAL A 52 -4.34 12.30 2.59
N LEU A 53 -4.67 12.82 3.78
CA LEU A 53 -5.84 13.66 4.00
C LEU A 53 -5.83 14.90 3.08
N PHE A 54 -4.73 15.66 3.07
CA PHE A 54 -4.62 16.90 2.29
C PHE A 54 -4.49 16.68 0.79
N LEU A 55 -3.87 15.58 0.36
CA LEU A 55 -3.56 15.33 -1.05
C LEU A 55 -4.58 14.42 -1.76
N SER A 56 -5.45 13.74 -1.03
CA SER A 56 -6.49 12.86 -1.61
C SER A 56 -7.37 13.56 -2.65
N LEU A 57 -7.90 14.75 -2.34
CA LEU A 57 -8.78 15.51 -3.23
C LEU A 57 -8.04 16.07 -4.46
N PRO A 58 -6.90 16.78 -4.32
CA PRO A 58 -6.11 17.24 -5.48
C PRO A 58 -5.67 16.10 -6.40
N ILE A 59 -5.18 14.99 -5.83
CA ILE A 59 -4.73 13.83 -6.61
C ILE A 59 -5.91 13.17 -7.34
N GLY A 60 -7.06 13.06 -6.67
CA GLY A 60 -8.31 12.59 -7.26
C GLY A 60 -8.70 13.37 -8.52
N ALA A 61 -8.78 14.70 -8.41
CA ALA A 61 -9.11 15.58 -9.54
C ALA A 61 -8.07 15.48 -10.68
N TRP A 62 -6.79 15.40 -10.34
CA TRP A 62 -5.72 15.25 -11.34
C TRP A 62 -5.81 13.94 -12.14
N MET A 63 -6.33 12.87 -11.54
CA MET A 63 -6.43 11.54 -12.17
C MET A 63 -7.58 11.38 -13.16
N GLU A 64 -8.60 12.23 -13.13
CA GLU A 64 -9.79 12.09 -14.01
C GLU A 64 -9.43 12.05 -15.50
N SER A 65 -8.38 12.79 -15.90
CA SER A 65 -7.91 12.88 -17.28
C SER A 65 -6.82 11.86 -17.65
N LYS A 66 -6.42 10.98 -16.73
CA LYS A 66 -5.21 10.14 -16.88
C LYS A 66 -5.52 8.70 -17.27
N GLN A 67 -4.54 8.07 -17.91
CA GLN A 67 -4.56 6.64 -18.17
C GLN A 67 -4.27 5.89 -16.87
N LEU A 68 -5.34 5.48 -16.17
CA LEU A 68 -5.30 4.82 -14.86
C LEU A 68 -4.30 3.66 -14.77
N LYS A 69 -4.20 2.82 -15.82
CA LYS A 69 -3.23 1.70 -15.86
C LYS A 69 -1.78 2.18 -15.73
N ARG A 70 -1.43 3.28 -16.42
CA ARG A 70 -0.07 3.84 -16.42
C ARG A 70 0.25 4.46 -15.06
N VAL A 71 -0.72 5.15 -14.47
CA VAL A 71 -0.60 5.79 -13.15
C VAL A 71 -0.40 4.73 -12.06
N ILE A 72 -1.20 3.66 -12.05
CA ILE A 72 -1.04 2.54 -11.11
C ILE A 72 0.35 1.90 -11.24
N ARG A 73 0.77 1.58 -12.46
CA ARG A 73 2.09 0.96 -12.70
C ARG A 73 3.22 1.86 -12.21
N PHE A 74 3.17 3.16 -12.54
CA PHE A 74 4.19 4.11 -12.10
C PHE A 74 4.23 4.22 -10.57
N SER A 75 3.07 4.31 -9.91
CA SER A 75 3.00 4.35 -8.44
C SER A 75 3.61 3.10 -7.83
N ASN A 76 3.22 1.90 -8.27
CA ASN A 76 3.76 0.64 -7.73
C ASN A 76 5.28 0.55 -7.90
N VAL A 77 5.81 0.93 -9.07
CA VAL A 77 7.25 0.95 -9.32
C VAL A 77 7.95 1.98 -8.43
N ALA A 78 7.42 3.20 -8.31
CA ALA A 78 7.98 4.24 -7.45
C ALA A 78 8.01 3.79 -5.99
N ARG A 79 6.95 3.16 -5.50
CA ARG A 79 6.87 2.61 -4.13
C ARG A 79 7.86 1.48 -3.92
N ALA A 80 8.00 0.56 -4.88
CA ALA A 80 8.99 -0.52 -4.81
C ALA A 80 10.42 0.03 -4.76
N VAL A 81 10.75 1.05 -5.56
CA VAL A 81 12.05 1.73 -5.53
C VAL A 81 12.27 2.45 -4.20
N CYS A 82 11.28 3.16 -3.67
CA CYS A 82 11.37 3.77 -2.34
C CYS A 82 11.64 2.72 -1.25
N LEU A 83 10.94 1.59 -1.27
CA LEU A 83 11.20 0.50 -0.32
C LEU A 83 12.59 -0.10 -0.48
N LEU A 84 13.07 -0.26 -1.71
CA LEU A 84 14.44 -0.72 -1.97
C LEU A 84 15.46 0.21 -1.31
N LEU A 85 15.32 1.52 -1.50
CA LEU A 85 16.20 2.53 -0.88
C LEU A 85 16.14 2.46 0.65
N ILE A 86 14.94 2.36 1.23
CA ILE A 86 14.76 2.24 2.68
C ILE A 86 15.45 0.99 3.20
N VAL A 87 15.28 -0.17 2.56
CA VAL A 87 15.89 -1.44 3.00
C VAL A 87 17.41 -1.34 3.08
N PHE A 88 18.07 -0.73 2.10
CA PHE A 88 19.53 -0.58 2.10
C PHE A 88 20.03 0.46 3.09
N LEU A 89 19.29 1.54 3.29
CA LEU A 89 19.74 2.66 4.12
C LEU A 89 19.26 2.56 5.56
N LEU A 90 18.30 1.68 5.88
CA LEU A 90 17.65 1.59 7.18
C LEU A 90 18.64 1.64 8.35
N PRO A 91 19.73 0.85 8.39
CA PRO A 91 20.63 0.81 9.55
C PRO A 91 21.30 2.15 9.89
N ILE A 92 21.47 3.03 8.89
CA ILE A 92 22.16 4.32 9.03
C ILE A 92 21.21 5.52 8.91
N LEU A 93 19.97 5.30 8.49
CA LEU A 93 19.02 6.37 8.20
C LEU A 93 18.52 6.99 9.51
N PRO A 94 18.59 8.32 9.70
CA PRO A 94 17.95 8.95 10.86
C PRO A 94 16.42 8.75 10.84
N LEU A 95 15.81 8.66 12.02
CA LEU A 95 14.37 8.37 12.17
C LEU A 95 13.48 9.37 11.42
N LEU A 96 13.88 10.65 11.37
CA LEU A 96 13.17 11.69 10.62
C LEU A 96 12.98 11.30 9.15
N TYR A 97 14.01 10.74 8.51
CA TYR A 97 13.92 10.31 7.11
C TYR A 97 13.02 9.09 6.94
N VAL A 98 12.94 8.19 7.94
CA VAL A 98 11.98 7.07 7.92
C VAL A 98 10.55 7.60 7.87
N LEU A 99 10.24 8.64 8.67
CA LEU A 99 8.93 9.29 8.66
C LEU A 99 8.64 10.01 7.33
N ILE A 100 9.64 10.66 6.73
CA ILE A 100 9.51 11.27 5.39
C ILE A 100 9.22 10.21 4.34
N PHE A 101 9.95 9.10 4.36
CA PHE A 101 9.71 7.99 3.44
C PHE A 101 8.31 7.39 3.61
N LEU A 102 7.85 7.22 4.86
CA LEU A 102 6.50 6.77 5.17
C LEU A 102 5.44 7.71 4.55
N ALA A 103 5.62 9.02 4.69
CA ALA A 103 4.74 10.03 4.09
C ALA A 103 4.74 9.96 2.55
N VAL A 104 5.91 9.78 1.92
CA VAL A 104 6.00 9.62 0.47
C VAL A 104 5.28 8.34 0.02
N LEU A 105 5.50 7.22 0.72
CA LEU A 105 4.88 5.94 0.41
C LEU A 105 3.36 5.98 0.55
N SER A 106 2.83 6.68 1.56
CA SER A 106 1.38 6.82 1.76
C SER A 106 0.72 7.69 0.69
N VAL A 107 1.40 8.76 0.25
CA VAL A 107 0.93 9.59 -0.88
C VAL A 107 0.97 8.81 -2.19
N LEU A 108 1.99 8.00 -2.42
CA LEU A 108 2.05 7.17 -3.63
C LEU A 108 0.91 6.13 -3.69
N ASP A 109 0.44 5.63 -2.54
CA ASP A 109 -0.71 4.71 -2.51
C ASP A 109 -2.03 5.35 -2.96
N LEU A 110 -2.19 6.67 -2.81
CA LEU A 110 -3.40 7.39 -3.24
C LEU A 110 -3.73 7.20 -4.72
N PHE A 111 -2.72 6.98 -5.56
CA PHE A 111 -2.89 6.79 -6.99
C PHE A 111 -3.57 5.44 -7.35
N PHE A 112 -3.68 4.49 -6.41
CA PHE A 112 -4.25 3.16 -6.66
C PHE A 112 -5.78 3.10 -6.45
N LEU A 113 -6.28 3.87 -5.47
CA LEU A 113 -7.65 3.72 -4.96
C LEU A 113 -8.75 4.11 -5.97
N PRO A 114 -8.74 5.30 -6.59
CA PRO A 114 -9.82 5.69 -7.51
C PRO A 114 -9.76 4.89 -8.82
N ALA A 115 -8.56 4.51 -9.25
CA ALA A 115 -8.38 3.69 -10.43
C ALA A 115 -9.12 2.35 -10.32
N SER A 116 -9.03 1.69 -9.16
CA SER A 116 -9.69 0.40 -8.92
C SER A 116 -11.22 0.50 -8.96
N GLN A 117 -11.79 1.60 -8.47
CA GLN A 117 -13.24 1.82 -8.44
C GLN A 117 -13.83 2.10 -9.83
N SER A 118 -13.07 2.78 -10.71
CA SER A 118 -13.52 3.08 -12.09
C SER A 118 -13.42 1.90 -13.05
N PHE A 119 -12.62 0.87 -12.73
CA PHE A 119 -12.40 -0.26 -13.63
C PHE A 119 -13.52 -1.30 -13.59
N LEU A 120 -14.12 -1.54 -12.42
CA LEU A 120 -15.15 -2.56 -12.26
C LEU A 120 -16.36 -2.38 -13.20
N PRO A 121 -16.92 -1.16 -13.38
CA PRO A 121 -18.05 -0.96 -14.29
C PRO A 121 -17.71 -1.15 -15.77
N ARG A 122 -16.43 -1.02 -16.15
CA ARG A 122 -15.95 -1.17 -17.54
C ARG A 122 -15.75 -2.62 -17.97
N ILE A 123 -15.60 -3.54 -17.01
CA ILE A 123 -15.23 -4.94 -17.26
C ILE A 123 -16.32 -5.94 -16.86
N VAL A 124 -17.36 -5.48 -16.16
CA VAL A 124 -18.50 -6.30 -15.70
C VAL A 124 -19.82 -5.70 -16.21
N PRO A 125 -20.71 -6.51 -16.84
CA PRO A 125 -22.06 -6.07 -17.23
C PRO A 125 -22.87 -5.55 -16.04
N GLU A 126 -23.75 -4.59 -16.29
CA GLU A 126 -24.54 -3.88 -15.26
C GLU A 126 -25.25 -4.81 -14.27
N GLN A 127 -25.89 -5.85 -14.80
CA GLN A 127 -26.64 -6.85 -14.05
C GLN A 127 -25.78 -7.61 -13.01
N HIS A 128 -24.46 -7.65 -13.22
CA HIS A 128 -23.52 -8.36 -12.33
C HIS A 128 -22.63 -7.41 -11.51
N ARG A 129 -22.69 -6.09 -11.73
CA ARG A 129 -21.85 -5.09 -11.02
C ARG A 129 -22.02 -5.16 -9.49
N PRO A 130 -23.24 -5.23 -8.91
CA PRO A 130 -23.40 -5.30 -7.45
C PRO A 130 -22.73 -6.54 -6.86
N ARG A 131 -22.96 -7.71 -7.47
CA ARG A 131 -22.36 -8.98 -7.03
C ARG A 131 -20.83 -8.94 -7.14
N ALA A 132 -20.31 -8.39 -8.22
CA ALA A 132 -18.87 -8.27 -8.42
C ALA A 132 -18.22 -7.31 -7.41
N ASN A 133 -18.88 -6.19 -7.11
CA ASN A 133 -18.42 -5.23 -6.12
C ASN A 133 -18.41 -5.84 -4.71
N SER A 134 -19.47 -6.54 -4.31
CA SER A 134 -19.52 -7.22 -3.01
C SER A 134 -18.39 -8.24 -2.86
N TRP A 135 -18.17 -9.08 -3.87
CA TRP A 135 -17.05 -10.04 -3.88
C TRP A 135 -15.69 -9.34 -3.79
N PHE A 136 -15.51 -8.26 -4.56
CA PHE A 136 -14.28 -7.47 -4.54
C PHE A 136 -13.99 -6.90 -3.15
N GLN A 137 -14.99 -6.28 -2.52
CA GLN A 137 -14.84 -5.68 -1.20
C GLN A 137 -14.66 -6.71 -0.09
N MET A 138 -15.35 -7.85 -0.18
CA MET A 138 -15.12 -8.98 0.73
C MET A 138 -13.67 -9.44 0.65
N ALA A 139 -13.15 -9.70 -0.55
CA ALA A 139 -11.78 -10.14 -0.73
C ALA A 139 -10.74 -9.13 -0.24
N ILE A 140 -10.94 -7.84 -0.53
CA ILE A 140 -10.09 -6.75 -0.01
C ILE A 140 -10.06 -6.76 1.51
N THR A 141 -11.24 -6.87 2.15
CA THR A 141 -11.36 -6.85 3.61
C THR A 141 -10.68 -8.07 4.22
N THR A 142 -10.93 -9.26 3.66
CA THR A 142 -10.30 -10.52 4.09
C THR A 142 -8.79 -10.46 3.97
N VAL A 143 -8.25 -10.05 2.83
CA VAL A 143 -6.80 -9.95 2.62
C VAL A 143 -6.18 -8.90 3.54
N ARG A 144 -6.86 -7.76 3.77
CA ARG A 144 -6.37 -6.75 4.72
C ARG A 144 -6.23 -7.34 6.12
N ILE A 145 -7.24 -8.05 6.62
CA ILE A 145 -7.18 -8.69 7.95
C ILE A 145 -6.05 -9.72 7.99
N ILE A 146 -5.98 -10.62 7.00
CA ILE A 146 -4.93 -11.65 6.93
C ILE A 146 -3.54 -11.02 6.91
N ALA A 147 -3.34 -9.97 6.11
CA ALA A 147 -2.06 -9.28 5.99
C ALA A 147 -1.64 -8.60 7.30
N GLN A 148 -2.57 -7.97 8.00
CA GLN A 148 -2.32 -7.33 9.31
C GLN A 148 -1.97 -8.38 10.37
N VAL A 149 -2.71 -9.49 10.43
CA VAL A 149 -2.43 -10.61 11.33
C VAL A 149 -1.06 -11.21 11.02
N PHE A 150 -0.76 -11.44 9.74
CA PHE A 150 0.53 -11.97 9.29
C PHE A 150 1.69 -11.02 9.68
N ALA A 151 1.53 -9.71 9.48
CA ALA A 151 2.52 -8.73 9.90
C ALA A 151 2.76 -8.76 11.42
N GLY A 152 1.68 -8.76 12.20
CA GLY A 152 1.74 -8.83 13.66
C GLY A 152 2.40 -10.10 14.19
N ILE A 153 2.03 -11.28 13.65
CA ILE A 153 2.67 -12.56 14.00
C ILE A 153 4.15 -12.54 13.63
N SER A 154 4.50 -12.00 12.46
CA SER A 154 5.90 -11.91 12.04
C SER A 154 6.74 -11.06 13.00
N ILE A 155 6.18 -9.93 13.45
CA ILE A 155 6.83 -9.06 14.46
C ILE A 155 6.95 -9.81 15.79
N MET A 156 5.91 -10.53 16.23
CA MET A 156 5.93 -11.33 17.46
C MET A 156 7.01 -12.42 17.42
N LEU A 157 7.24 -13.02 16.25
CA LEU A 157 8.30 -14.01 16.01
C LEU A 157 9.70 -13.38 15.82
N ASN A 158 9.84 -12.07 16.03
CA ASN A 158 11.09 -11.31 15.84
C ASN A 158 11.65 -11.40 14.41
N VAL A 159 10.79 -11.56 13.40
CA VAL A 159 11.21 -11.42 11.99
C VAL A 159 11.75 -9.99 11.81
N PRO A 160 12.97 -9.81 11.25
CA PRO A 160 13.53 -8.48 11.13
C PRO A 160 12.70 -7.59 10.20
N VAL A 161 12.59 -6.31 10.55
CA VAL A 161 11.83 -5.29 9.79
C VAL A 161 12.21 -5.30 8.32
N THR A 162 13.50 -5.41 8.01
CA THR A 162 14.02 -5.44 6.64
C THR A 162 13.42 -6.57 5.79
N TYR A 163 13.21 -7.76 6.35
CA TYR A 163 12.58 -8.87 5.63
C TYR A 163 11.13 -8.55 5.26
N LEU A 164 10.36 -7.97 6.19
CA LEU A 164 8.98 -7.57 5.92
C LEU A 164 8.89 -6.49 4.83
N LEU A 165 9.82 -5.52 4.85
CA LEU A 165 9.94 -4.50 3.80
C LEU A 165 10.33 -5.08 2.45
N VAL A 166 11.21 -6.10 2.41
CA VAL A 166 11.57 -6.80 1.17
C VAL A 166 10.37 -7.56 0.60
N VAL A 167 9.61 -8.26 1.44
CA VAL A 167 8.38 -8.94 0.99
C VAL A 167 7.37 -7.93 0.45
N ALA A 168 7.16 -6.81 1.14
CA ALA A 168 6.31 -5.73 0.66
C ALA A 168 6.78 -5.19 -0.70
N MET A 169 8.08 -4.96 -0.86
CA MET A 169 8.69 -4.49 -2.11
C MET A 169 8.45 -5.47 -3.27
N ILE A 170 8.63 -6.77 -3.04
CA ILE A 170 8.36 -7.81 -4.04
C ILE A 170 6.88 -7.82 -4.43
N CYS A 171 5.97 -7.75 -3.46
CA CYS A 171 4.53 -7.68 -3.74
C CYS A 171 4.17 -6.45 -4.61
N LEU A 172 4.76 -5.29 -4.34
CA LEU A 172 4.53 -4.07 -5.14
C LEU A 172 5.15 -4.18 -6.54
N ALA A 173 6.35 -4.74 -6.66
CA ALA A 173 7.01 -4.95 -7.94
C ALA A 173 6.21 -5.89 -8.84
N VAL A 174 5.71 -7.01 -8.29
CA VAL A 174 4.85 -7.96 -9.00
C VAL A 174 3.52 -7.32 -9.39
N ALA A 175 2.91 -6.52 -8.51
CA ALA A 175 1.67 -5.81 -8.82
C ALA A 175 1.85 -4.67 -9.84
N GLY A 176 3.08 -4.22 -10.10
CA GLY A 176 3.40 -3.18 -11.09
C GLY A 176 3.63 -3.70 -12.52
N GLY A 177 3.99 -4.99 -12.67
CA GLY A 177 4.14 -5.67 -13.97
C GLY A 177 2.84 -5.74 -14.75
#